data_AF-A0AAU2ZBJ7-F1
#
_entry.id   AF-A0AAU2ZBJ7-F1
#
_cell.length_a   1.000
_cell.length_b   1.000
_cell.length_c   1.000
_cell.angle_alpha   90.00
_cell.angle_beta   90.00
_cell.angle_gamma   90.00
#
_symmetry.space_group_name_H-M   'P 1'
#
loop_
_entity.id
_entity.type
_entity.pdbx_description
1 polymer ?
#
loop_
_entity_poly.entity_id
_entity_poly.type
_entity_poly.pdbx_seq_one_letter_code
_entity_poly.pdbx_strand_id
1 'polypeptide(L)'
;MYYKDDGDLFTVCDTNPDGYGVTGQLKTLNSNGTGIITVMTLDDGGDSNCDSDNYDVIGAKSYSMWVNWHGNSSWYESVVFSES
;
A
#
# COMPACT_ATOMS: atom_id res chain seq x y z
N MET A 1 13.19 25.75 10.79
CA MET A 1 13.31 24.36 10.27
C MET A 1 11.92 23.77 10.37
N TYR A 2 11.25 23.54 9.23
CA TYR A 2 9.91 22.98 9.18
C TYR A 2 10.02 21.71 8.34
N TYR A 3 9.75 20.57 8.97
CA TYR A 3 9.51 19.30 8.29
C TYR A 3 8.02 19.29 7.97
N LYS A 4 7.68 19.35 6.68
CA LYS A 4 6.34 19.05 6.20
C LYS A 4 6.34 17.57 5.90
N ASP A 5 5.54 16.82 6.64
CA ASP A 5 5.09 15.52 6.19
C ASP A 5 3.81 15.80 5.41
N ASP A 6 3.92 15.81 4.08
CA ASP A 6 2.81 15.96 3.14
C ASP A 6 2.63 14.69 2.33
N GLY A 7 2.74 13.53 2.98
CA GLY A 7 2.28 12.27 2.44
C GLY A 7 1.85 11.32 3.55
N ASP A 8 0.94 10.41 3.23
CA ASP A 8 0.56 9.33 4.12
C ASP A 8 1.63 8.25 4.13
N LEU A 9 1.97 7.76 5.31
CA LEU A 9 2.90 6.66 5.51
C LEU A 9 2.15 5.33 5.34
N PHE A 10 2.56 4.55 4.36
CA PHE A 10 2.09 3.18 4.18
C PHE A 10 3.17 2.20 4.61
N THR A 11 2.77 1.15 5.33
CA THR A 11 3.69 0.13 5.85
C THR A 11 3.15 -1.25 5.55
N VAL A 12 4.02 -2.14 5.06
CA VAL A 12 3.78 -3.58 5.00
C VAL A 12 4.81 -4.28 5.89
N CYS A 13 4.38 -5.33 6.58
CA CYS A 13 5.24 -6.11 7.47
C CYS A 13 4.95 -7.59 7.24
N ASP A 14 6.00 -8.39 7.04
CA ASP A 14 5.90 -9.81 7.33
C ASP A 14 6.03 -10.04 8.84
N THR A 15 4.88 -10.20 9.49
CA THR A 15 4.84 -10.51 10.94
C THR A 15 5.05 -11.99 11.26
N ASN A 16 5.20 -12.85 10.24
CA ASN A 16 5.38 -14.29 10.41
C ASN A 16 6.69 -14.75 9.75
N PRO A 17 7.78 -14.95 10.49
CA PRO A 17 9.10 -15.27 9.92
C PRO A 17 9.17 -16.70 9.39
N ASP A 18 8.49 -16.96 8.28
CA ASP A 18 8.39 -18.25 7.59
C ASP A 18 9.14 -18.26 6.25
N GLY A 19 9.78 -17.13 5.91
CA GLY A 19 10.65 -16.98 4.76
C GLY A 19 9.94 -16.52 3.49
N TYR A 20 8.69 -16.07 3.59
CA TYR A 20 7.94 -15.45 2.51
C TYR A 20 7.82 -13.94 2.70
N GLY A 21 7.86 -13.18 1.62
CA GLY A 21 7.63 -11.73 1.68
C GLY A 21 6.17 -11.33 1.60
N VAL A 22 5.94 -10.05 1.77
CA VAL A 22 4.68 -9.34 1.62
C VAL A 22 4.86 -8.18 0.63
N THR A 23 4.04 -8.18 -0.40
CA THR A 23 3.91 -7.04 -1.32
C THR A 23 2.65 -6.25 -0.99
N GLY A 24 2.79 -4.94 -0.79
CA GLY A 24 1.70 -3.98 -0.71
C GLY A 24 1.53 -3.20 -2.02
N GLN A 25 0.29 -2.92 -2.41
CA GLN A 25 -0.03 -2.04 -3.54
C GLN A 25 -1.14 -1.07 -3.15
N LEU A 26 -0.83 0.23 -3.19
CA LEU A 26 -1.84 1.27 -3.09
C LEU A 26 -2.52 1.41 -4.45
N LYS A 27 -3.84 1.30 -4.46
CA LYS A 27 -4.64 1.37 -5.68
C LYS A 27 -5.67 2.47 -5.60
N THR A 28 -6.01 3.03 -6.77
CA THR A 28 -7.08 4.02 -6.93
C THR A 28 -7.77 3.83 -8.28
N LEU A 29 -8.92 4.48 -8.49
CA LEU A 29 -9.53 4.56 -9.80
C LEU A 29 -8.71 5.46 -10.73
N ASN A 30 -8.62 5.08 -12.01
CA ASN A 30 -8.04 5.91 -13.04
C ASN A 30 -8.84 7.22 -13.21
N SER A 31 -8.28 8.18 -13.95
CA SER A 31 -8.91 9.48 -14.18
C SER A 31 -10.31 9.41 -14.80
N ASN A 32 -10.66 8.30 -15.45
CA ASN A 32 -11.93 8.10 -16.12
C ASN A 32 -12.94 7.35 -15.25
N GLY A 33 -12.56 6.93 -14.03
CA GLY A 33 -13.42 6.20 -13.09
C GLY A 33 -13.76 4.76 -13.48
N THR A 34 -13.10 4.19 -14.51
CA THR A 34 -13.50 2.91 -15.12
C THR A 34 -12.55 1.76 -14.85
N GLY A 35 -11.35 2.04 -14.33
CA GLY A 35 -10.34 1.02 -14.07
C GLY A 35 -9.55 1.32 -12.81
N ILE A 36 -9.03 0.27 -12.18
CA ILE A 36 -8.17 0.37 -11.00
C ILE A 36 -6.71 0.43 -11.48
N ILE A 37 -5.94 1.37 -10.93
CA ILE A 37 -4.52 1.53 -11.18
C ILE A 37 -3.75 1.42 -9.87
N THR A 38 -2.54 0.87 -9.93
CA THR A 38 -1.58 0.91 -8.81
C THR A 38 -0.81 2.24 -8.88
N VAL A 39 -0.73 2.94 -7.75
CA VAL A 39 -0.03 4.23 -7.63
C VAL A 39 1.22 4.15 -6.77
N MET A 40 1.33 3.13 -5.92
CA MET A 40 2.53 2.82 -5.13
C MET A 40 2.61 1.31 -4.92
N THR A 41 3.83 0.77 -4.86
CA THR A 41 4.10 -0.63 -4.53
C THR A 41 5.19 -0.69 -3.47
N LEU A 42 4.95 -1.50 -2.44
CA LEU A 42 5.84 -1.82 -1.34
C LEU A 42 6.16 -3.30 -1.39
N ASP A 43 7.38 -3.69 -1.08
CA ASP A 43 7.78 -5.09 -0.97
C ASP A 43 8.76 -5.19 0.18
N ASP A 44 8.50 -6.06 1.15
CA ASP A 44 9.37 -6.26 2.32
C ASP A 44 10.62 -7.12 2.03
N GLY A 45 10.79 -7.59 0.80
CA GLY A 45 11.93 -8.39 0.39
C GLY A 45 12.02 -9.77 1.06
N GLY A 46 10.97 -10.22 1.77
CA GLY A 46 10.99 -11.46 2.52
C GLY A 46 11.84 -11.43 3.78
N ASP A 47 12.13 -10.25 4.33
CA ASP A 47 12.70 -10.12 5.66
C ASP A 47 11.60 -9.97 6.73
N SER A 48 11.95 -10.19 8.00
CA SER A 48 10.98 -10.11 9.10
C SER A 48 10.68 -8.68 9.57
N ASN A 49 11.13 -7.67 8.81
CA ASN A 49 10.93 -6.27 9.16
C ASN A 49 9.72 -5.71 8.41
N CYS A 50 9.45 -4.44 8.66
CA CYS A 50 8.44 -3.70 7.94
C CYS A 50 9.13 -2.77 6.94
N ASP A 51 8.55 -2.67 5.75
CA ASP A 51 8.92 -1.67 4.77
C ASP A 51 7.83 -0.63 4.60
N SER A 52 8.26 0.61 4.40
CA SER A 52 7.40 1.76 4.31
C SER A 52 7.79 2.68 3.17
N ASP A 53 6.79 3.32 2.58
CA ASP A 53 6.95 4.39 1.59
C ASP A 53 5.80 5.39 1.75
N ASN A 54 6.03 6.59 1.23
CA ASN A 54 5.11 7.70 1.37
C ASN A 54 4.34 7.91 0.07
N TYR A 55 3.02 8.06 0.19
CA TYR A 55 2.18 8.50 -0.91
C TYR A 55 1.11 9.45 -0.38
N ASP A 56 1.01 10.63 -0.98
CA ASP A 56 0.02 11.64 -0.57
C ASP A 56 -1.38 11.28 -1.12
N VAL A 57 -2.31 10.95 -0.22
CA VAL A 57 -3.70 10.64 -0.56
C VAL A 57 -4.46 11.95 -0.79
N ILE A 58 -4.27 12.54 -1.98
CA ILE A 58 -4.85 13.86 -2.26
C ILE A 58 -6.25 13.75 -2.86
N GLY A 59 -7.18 14.55 -2.30
CA GLY A 59 -8.42 14.98 -2.94
C GLY A 59 -9.54 13.95 -2.94
N ALA A 60 -10.55 14.16 -3.79
CA ALA A 60 -11.78 13.34 -3.83
C ALA A 60 -11.60 11.91 -4.41
N LYS A 61 -10.37 11.40 -4.47
CA LYS A 61 -10.09 10.05 -4.98
C LYS A 61 -10.26 9.03 -3.87
N SER A 62 -10.77 7.88 -4.24
CA SER A 62 -10.85 6.70 -3.37
C SER A 62 -9.63 5.82 -3.58
N TYR A 63 -9.09 5.31 -2.48
CA TYR A 63 -7.93 4.45 -2.45
C TYR A 63 -8.23 3.17 -1.68
N SER A 64 -7.53 2.08 -2.00
CA SER A 64 -7.50 0.87 -1.18
C SER A 64 -6.11 0.26 -1.21
N MET A 65 -5.74 -0.41 -0.13
CA MET A 65 -4.49 -1.13 -0.02
C MET A 65 -4.72 -2.60 -0.34
N TRP A 66 -3.93 -3.12 -1.27
CA TRP A 66 -3.93 -4.52 -1.66
C TRP A 66 -2.65 -5.16 -1.15
N VAL A 67 -2.76 -6.21 -0.36
CA VAL A 67 -1.62 -6.89 0.28
C VAL A 67 -1.57 -8.33 -0.18
N ASN A 68 -0.40 -8.78 -0.62
CA ASN A 68 -0.13 -10.16 -1.01
C ASN A 68 0.95 -10.73 -0.12
N TRP A 69 0.62 -11.76 0.66
CA TRP A 69 1.62 -12.58 1.31
C TRP A 69 2.03 -13.72 0.37
N HIS A 70 3.33 -13.85 0.11
CA HIS A 70 3.82 -14.72 -0.95
C HIS A 70 3.64 -16.21 -0.66
N GLY A 71 3.46 -16.60 0.61
CA GLY A 71 3.30 -18.00 1.00
C GLY A 71 1.99 -18.66 0.53
N ASN A 72 0.96 -17.88 0.22
CA ASN A 72 -0.26 -18.39 -0.44
C ASN A 72 -0.63 -17.63 -1.73
N SER A 73 0.16 -16.62 -2.11
CA SER A 73 -0.04 -15.78 -3.30
C SER A 73 -1.43 -15.13 -3.38
N SER A 74 -2.14 -15.00 -2.26
CA SER A 74 -3.48 -14.42 -2.20
C SER A 74 -3.43 -12.92 -1.92
N TRP A 75 -4.27 -12.16 -2.62
CA TRP A 75 -4.42 -10.72 -2.40
C TRP A 75 -5.56 -10.46 -1.41
N TYR A 76 -5.30 -9.60 -0.45
CA TYR A 76 -6.26 -9.09 0.52
C TYR A 76 -6.41 -7.59 0.34
N GLU A 77 -7.65 -7.13 0.23
CA GLU A 77 -7.96 -5.71 0.03
C GLU A 77 -8.44 -5.09 1.35
N SER A 78 -7.95 -3.89 1.67
CA SER A 78 -8.43 -3.09 2.78
C SER A 78 -9.81 -2.51 2.50
N VAL A 79 -10.44 -1.89 3.51
CA VAL A 79 -11.53 -0.96 3.23
C VAL A 79 -11.05 0.19 2.33
N VAL A 80 -11.97 0.76 1.56
CA VAL A 80 -11.71 1.95 0.74
C VAL A 80 -11.63 3.18 1.65
N PHE A 81 -10.65 4.05 1.41
CA PHE A 81 -10.41 5.28 2.15
C PHE A 81 -10.10 6.47 1.22
N SER A 82 -10.15 7.68 1.78
CA SER A 82 -9.84 8.95 1.11
C SER A 82 -9.55 10.02 2.17
N GLU A 83 -8.71 11.01 1.86
CA GLU A 83 -8.57 12.20 2.70
C GLU A 83 -9.37 13.39 2.14
N SER A 84 -9.89 14.23 3.03
CA SER A 84 -10.80 15.36 2.73
C SER A 84 -10.31 16.66 3.30
#